data_AF-A0AAE6X6Q8-F1
#
_entry.id   AF-A0AAE6X6Q8-F1
#
_cell.length_a   1.000
_cell.length_b   1.000
_cell.length_c   1.000
_cell.angle_alpha   90.00
_cell.angle_beta   90.00
_cell.angle_gamma   90.00
#
_symmetry.space_group_name_H-M   'P 1'
#
loop_
_entity.id
_entity.type
_entity.pdbx_description
1 polymer ?
#
loop_
_entity_poly.entity_id
_entity_poly.type
_entity_poly.pdbx_seq_one_letter_code
_entity_poly.pdbx_strand_id
1 'polypeptide(L)'
;MRYSIHINQVRCVEWGIKPSLGGIVDLINQASSWAEASVVNGFTYYWIEPSKVAEELIAEDWKRDTARRHMNTLKDKDIIDLVIMDGKYYVRLTEKGATWNQVTPIRQAEKNSSGENNSVEPRKKIREDAKKNSPDKYIQDQYNQDQNNPPSPPTGEPAPAEVVLNYLNVALANLAEQLGERKPVGYSLKPWAKNITARIAESSVADCLQVVDYLVAKWGRDEKMCEYLAPKTIFRQSNFADYFPKSTAWASNGKPICVNGKWVKPSEVAKRLITPTVEEAKDLFQKVLSSGGFGNPFKHLDFSQKRNVVLYHAVINTKNKRPLEREMLSVLAKEIGNAVENADRLNPPMFNSGAEK
;
A
#
# COMPACT_ATOMS: atom_id res chain seq x y z
N MET A 1 3.92 -27.93 21.92
CA MET A 1 2.84 -28.65 21.23
C MET A 1 1.61 -27.75 21.21
N ARG A 2 1.17 -27.43 20.02
CA ARG A 2 -0.03 -26.66 19.72
C ARG A 2 -1.19 -27.63 19.60
N TYR A 3 -2.30 -27.32 20.26
CA TYR A 3 -3.49 -28.18 20.30
C TYR A 3 -4.60 -27.69 19.37
N SER A 4 -4.38 -26.59 18.66
CA SER A 4 -5.34 -26.03 17.70
C SER A 4 -4.66 -25.72 16.37
N ILE A 5 -5.35 -26.07 15.29
CA ILE A 5 -4.94 -25.84 13.90
C ILE A 5 -6.13 -25.17 13.20
N HIS A 6 -5.88 -24.07 12.50
CA HIS A 6 -6.91 -23.34 11.76
C HIS A 6 -6.77 -23.63 10.27
N ILE A 7 -7.73 -24.39 9.72
CA ILE A 7 -7.72 -24.77 8.31
C ILE A 7 -8.57 -23.80 7.49
N ASN A 8 -7.94 -23.12 6.53
CA ASN A 8 -8.67 -22.38 5.51
C ASN A 8 -9.11 -23.32 4.38
N GLN A 9 -10.36 -23.78 4.44
CA GLN A 9 -10.90 -24.72 3.46
C GLN A 9 -10.96 -24.15 2.04
N VAL A 10 -11.24 -22.85 1.89
CA VAL A 10 -11.29 -22.19 0.57
C VAL A 10 -9.92 -22.26 -0.10
N ARG A 11 -8.84 -21.93 0.64
CA ARG A 11 -7.48 -22.02 0.13
C ARG A 11 -7.03 -23.45 -0.14
N CYS A 12 -7.45 -24.41 0.68
CA CYS A 12 -7.18 -25.82 0.40
C CYS A 12 -7.74 -26.25 -0.96
N VAL A 13 -8.99 -25.87 -1.26
CA VAL A 13 -9.64 -26.17 -2.54
C VAL A 13 -8.96 -25.42 -3.68
N GLU A 14 -8.78 -24.10 -3.57
CA GLU A 14 -8.15 -23.27 -4.60
C GLU A 14 -6.73 -23.71 -4.95
N TRP A 15 -5.94 -24.12 -3.95
CA TRP A 15 -4.55 -24.54 -4.16
C TRP A 15 -4.41 -26.04 -4.44
N GLY A 16 -5.53 -26.77 -4.45
CA GLY A 16 -5.58 -28.22 -4.65
C GLY A 16 -4.70 -28.97 -3.66
N ILE A 17 -4.79 -28.62 -2.38
CA ILE A 17 -4.08 -29.29 -1.28
C ILE A 17 -5.09 -29.93 -0.31
N LYS A 18 -4.67 -31.03 0.32
CA LYS A 18 -5.48 -31.67 1.36
C LYS A 18 -5.49 -30.81 2.63
N PRO A 19 -6.56 -30.85 3.44
CA PRO A 19 -6.63 -30.16 4.73
C PRO A 19 -5.43 -30.42 5.64
N SER A 20 -4.88 -31.64 5.59
CA SER A 20 -3.69 -32.00 6.36
C SER A 20 -2.44 -31.18 5.97
N LEU A 21 -2.21 -30.95 4.67
CA LEU A 21 -1.16 -30.03 4.20
C LEU A 21 -1.48 -28.58 4.60
N GLY A 22 -2.75 -28.21 4.65
CA GLY A 22 -3.21 -26.92 5.19
C GLY A 22 -2.80 -26.70 6.64
N GLY A 23 -2.74 -27.76 7.46
CA GLY A 23 -2.25 -27.69 8.83
C GLY A 23 -0.77 -27.27 8.91
N ILE A 24 0.05 -27.72 7.95
CA ILE A 24 1.45 -27.28 7.85
C ILE A 24 1.52 -25.80 7.48
N VAL A 25 0.65 -25.33 6.58
CA VAL A 25 0.60 -23.91 6.19
C VAL A 25 0.20 -23.04 7.38
N ASP A 26 -0.79 -23.43 8.17
CA ASP A 26 -1.19 -22.71 9.39
C ASP A 26 -0.05 -22.67 10.42
N LEU A 27 0.67 -23.79 10.59
CA LEU A 27 1.82 -23.87 11.48
C LEU A 27 2.93 -22.89 11.06
N ILE A 28 3.28 -22.85 9.77
CA ILE A 28 4.29 -21.93 9.21
C ILE A 28 3.80 -20.47 9.28
N ASN A 29 2.52 -20.21 9.02
CA ASN A 29 1.93 -18.88 9.09
C ASN A 29 2.10 -18.22 10.47
N GLN A 30 2.21 -19.03 11.50
CA GLN A 30 2.38 -18.58 12.88
C GLN A 30 3.83 -18.71 13.37
N ALA A 31 4.78 -19.09 12.52
CA ALA A 31 6.18 -19.39 12.88
C ALA A 31 6.89 -18.23 13.59
N SER A 32 6.53 -16.98 13.29
CA SER A 32 7.07 -15.78 13.97
C SER A 32 6.89 -15.77 15.48
N SER A 33 5.93 -16.54 16.00
CA SER A 33 5.64 -16.60 17.44
C SER A 33 6.39 -17.69 18.20
N TRP A 34 7.08 -18.63 17.52
CA TRP A 34 7.62 -19.82 18.18
C TRP A 34 8.87 -20.45 17.54
N ALA A 35 9.14 -20.21 16.26
CA ALA A 35 10.27 -20.79 15.56
C ALA A 35 11.46 -19.82 15.55
N GLU A 36 12.68 -20.35 15.58
CA GLU A 36 13.89 -19.55 15.46
C GLU A 36 13.97 -18.92 14.06
N ALA A 37 14.18 -17.61 14.01
CA ALA A 37 14.27 -16.86 12.76
C ALA A 37 15.72 -16.76 12.28
N SER A 38 15.93 -16.78 10.96
CA SER A 38 17.22 -16.54 10.32
C SER A 38 17.04 -15.74 9.04
N VAL A 39 17.99 -14.86 8.74
CA VAL A 39 17.95 -14.02 7.54
C VAL A 39 18.78 -14.66 6.45
N VAL A 40 18.16 -14.96 5.31
CA VAL A 40 18.81 -15.54 4.13
C VAL A 40 18.46 -14.66 2.94
N ASN A 41 19.47 -14.09 2.29
CA ASN A 41 19.29 -13.20 1.12
C ASN A 41 18.28 -12.06 1.36
N GLY A 42 18.25 -11.49 2.57
CA GLY A 42 17.34 -10.40 2.94
C GLY A 42 15.91 -10.84 3.30
N PHE A 43 15.60 -12.14 3.28
CA PHE A 43 14.31 -12.68 3.70
C PHE A 43 14.41 -13.41 5.03
N THR A 44 13.37 -13.27 5.86
CA THR A 44 13.26 -14.02 7.12
C THR A 44 12.70 -15.41 6.85
N TYR A 45 13.49 -16.43 7.20
CA TYR A 45 13.07 -17.82 7.26
C TYR A 45 12.96 -18.26 8.71
N TYR A 46 12.17 -19.31 8.94
CA TYR A 46 12.02 -19.95 10.23
C TYR A 46 12.57 -21.36 10.17
N TRP A 47 13.38 -21.73 11.15
CA TRP A 47 13.88 -23.10 11.27
C TRP A 47 12.74 -24.02 11.74
N ILE A 48 12.29 -24.91 10.85
CA ILE A 48 11.19 -25.84 11.11
C ILE A 48 11.59 -27.22 10.58
N GLU A 49 12.08 -28.07 11.48
CA GLU A 49 12.40 -29.46 11.13
C GLU A 49 11.14 -30.26 10.77
N PRO A 50 11.21 -31.20 9.80
CA PRO A 50 10.09 -32.08 9.48
C PRO A 50 9.60 -32.92 10.67
N SER A 51 10.50 -33.28 11.61
CA SER A 51 10.11 -33.95 12.86
C SER A 51 9.22 -33.05 13.70
N LYS A 52 9.51 -31.74 13.73
CA LYS A 52 8.73 -30.77 14.48
C LYS A 52 7.33 -30.60 13.90
N VAL A 53 7.21 -30.63 12.57
CA VAL A 53 5.90 -30.62 11.91
C VAL A 53 5.05 -31.84 12.33
N ALA A 54 5.65 -33.03 12.37
CA ALA A 54 4.97 -34.23 12.84
C ALA A 54 4.57 -34.16 14.33
N GLU A 55 5.43 -33.59 15.19
CA GLU A 55 5.13 -33.37 16.61
C GLU A 55 4.01 -32.35 16.86
N GLU A 56 3.86 -31.35 15.99
CA GLU A 56 2.82 -30.32 16.16
C GLU A 56 1.49 -30.76 15.52
N LEU A 57 1.53 -31.57 14.47
CA LEU A 57 0.36 -32.15 13.80
C LEU A 57 0.12 -33.60 14.27
N ILE A 58 0.05 -33.81 15.58
CA ILE A 58 0.02 -35.13 16.23
C ILE A 58 -1.12 -36.01 15.70
N ALA A 59 -2.29 -35.42 15.42
CA ALA A 59 -3.47 -36.14 14.94
C ALA A 59 -3.27 -36.81 13.56
N GLU A 60 -2.29 -36.37 12.78
CA GLU A 60 -1.98 -36.94 11.47
C GLU A 60 -1.10 -38.20 11.55
N ASP A 61 -0.50 -38.47 12.71
CA ASP A 61 0.39 -39.63 12.97
C ASP A 61 1.51 -39.80 11.91
N TRP A 62 2.14 -38.69 11.54
CA TRP A 62 3.19 -38.69 10.52
C TRP A 62 4.58 -39.03 11.09
N LYS A 63 5.36 -39.78 10.31
CA LYS A 63 6.82 -39.88 10.50
C LYS A 63 7.52 -38.69 9.85
N ARG A 64 8.76 -38.40 10.30
CA ARG A 64 9.62 -37.32 9.75
C ARG A 64 9.67 -37.31 8.22
N ASP A 65 9.79 -38.48 7.59
CA ASP A 65 9.88 -38.59 6.13
C ASP A 65 8.59 -38.12 5.43
N THR A 66 7.43 -38.45 6.00
CA THR A 66 6.11 -38.04 5.48
C THR A 66 5.94 -36.53 5.59
N ALA A 67 6.26 -35.95 6.75
CA ALA A 67 6.22 -34.50 6.93
C ALA A 67 7.15 -33.77 5.94
N ARG A 68 8.36 -34.30 5.70
CA ARG A 68 9.29 -33.75 4.70
C ARG A 68 8.68 -33.79 3.29
N ARG A 69 8.06 -34.90 2.89
CA ARG A 69 7.40 -35.02 1.57
C ARG A 69 6.25 -34.02 1.42
N HIS A 70 5.47 -33.80 2.48
CA HIS A 70 4.40 -32.81 2.47
C HIS A 70 4.92 -31.37 2.39
N MET A 71 6.00 -31.03 3.10
CA MET A 71 6.67 -29.74 2.93
C MET A 71 7.19 -29.56 1.49
N ASN A 72 7.79 -30.59 0.89
CA ASN A 72 8.20 -30.52 -0.52
C ASN A 72 7.00 -30.36 -1.47
N THR A 73 5.87 -31.01 -1.18
CA THR A 73 4.63 -30.82 -1.97
C THR A 73 4.13 -29.37 -1.91
N LEU A 74 4.22 -28.73 -0.74
CA LEU A 74 3.89 -27.31 -0.57
C LEU A 74 4.88 -26.40 -1.29
N LYS A 75 6.17 -26.77 -1.31
CA LYS A 75 7.21 -26.08 -2.08
C LYS A 75 6.93 -26.15 -3.58
N ASP A 76 6.66 -27.35 -4.11
CA ASP A 76 6.38 -27.59 -5.53
C ASP A 76 5.12 -26.84 -6.00
N LYS A 77 4.18 -26.58 -5.08
CA LYS A 77 2.98 -25.77 -5.33
C LYS A 77 3.17 -24.27 -5.14
N ASP A 78 4.40 -23.82 -4.88
CA ASP A 78 4.77 -22.43 -4.61
C ASP A 78 3.99 -21.82 -3.42
N ILE A 79 3.66 -22.63 -2.41
CA ILE A 79 2.98 -22.16 -1.18
C ILE A 79 4.02 -21.81 -0.10
N ILE A 80 5.12 -22.55 -0.06
CA ILE A 80 6.23 -22.29 0.85
C ILE A 80 7.52 -22.20 0.06
N ASP A 81 8.44 -21.39 0.54
CA ASP A 81 9.83 -21.44 0.11
C ASP A 81 10.63 -22.17 1.18
N LEU A 82 11.41 -23.16 0.75
CA LEU A 82 12.13 -24.09 1.60
C LEU A 82 13.57 -24.23 1.13
N VAL A 83 14.48 -23.84 2.02
CA VAL A 83 15.93 -23.86 1.84
C VAL A 83 16.55 -24.77 2.89
N ILE A 84 17.54 -25.57 2.49
CA ILE A 84 18.32 -26.41 3.40
C ILE A 84 19.71 -25.80 3.54
N MET A 85 20.10 -25.46 4.76
CA MET A 85 21.43 -24.93 5.08
C MET A 85 21.93 -25.62 6.33
N ASP A 86 23.18 -26.09 6.32
CA ASP A 86 23.80 -26.79 7.44
C ASP A 86 22.97 -27.97 7.99
N GLY A 87 22.26 -28.67 7.09
CA GLY A 87 21.38 -29.78 7.42
C GLY A 87 20.05 -29.38 8.09
N LYS A 88 19.77 -28.09 8.26
CA LYS A 88 18.53 -27.55 8.85
C LYS A 88 17.54 -27.10 7.78
N TYR A 89 16.26 -27.27 8.07
CA TYR A 89 15.15 -26.86 7.20
C TYR A 89 14.68 -25.44 7.53
N TYR A 90 14.96 -24.48 6.65
CA TYR A 90 14.52 -23.09 6.76
C TYR A 90 13.35 -22.84 5.83
N VAL A 91 12.22 -22.42 6.39
CA VAL A 91 10.94 -22.31 5.69
C VAL A 91 10.36 -20.92 5.86
N ARG A 92 9.72 -20.42 4.81
CA ARG A 92 8.83 -19.26 4.87
C ARG A 92 7.62 -19.47 3.98
N LEU A 93 6.57 -18.70 4.17
CA LEU A 93 5.50 -18.59 3.19
C LEU A 93 6.00 -17.81 1.96
N THR A 94 5.63 -18.27 0.76
CA THR A 94 5.77 -17.47 -0.47
C THR A 94 4.73 -16.35 -0.46
N GLU A 95 4.73 -15.50 -1.50
CA GLU A 95 3.67 -14.51 -1.69
C GLU A 95 2.29 -15.16 -1.72
N LYS A 96 2.16 -16.28 -2.43
CA LYS A 96 0.94 -17.10 -2.48
C LYS A 96 0.59 -17.68 -1.11
N GLY A 97 1.55 -18.30 -0.42
CA GLY A 97 1.31 -18.87 0.91
C GLY A 97 0.88 -17.84 1.95
N ALA A 98 1.42 -16.63 1.89
CA ALA A 98 1.04 -15.52 2.77
C ALA A 98 -0.44 -15.12 2.64
N THR A 99 -1.11 -15.51 1.54
CA THR A 99 -2.55 -15.31 1.35
C THR A 99 -3.43 -16.34 2.07
N TRP A 100 -2.83 -17.27 2.84
CA TRP A 100 -3.52 -18.35 3.58
C TRP A 100 -4.72 -17.87 4.39
N ASN A 101 -4.62 -16.72 5.04
CA ASN A 101 -5.71 -16.12 5.83
C ASN A 101 -6.31 -14.86 5.19
N GLN A 102 -5.99 -14.57 3.94
CA GLN A 102 -6.63 -13.48 3.20
C GLN A 102 -8.05 -13.91 2.80
N VAL A 103 -9.05 -13.20 3.35
CA VAL A 103 -10.46 -13.40 3.02
C VAL A 103 -10.77 -12.61 1.74
N THR A 104 -10.91 -13.29 0.62
CA THR A 104 -11.60 -12.74 -0.55
C THR A 104 -13.09 -12.69 -0.23
N PRO A 105 -13.78 -11.53 -0.34
CA PRO A 105 -15.23 -11.51 -0.25
C PRO A 105 -15.80 -12.33 -1.40
N ILE A 106 -16.44 -13.46 -1.11
CA ILE A 106 -17.21 -14.22 -2.09
C ILE A 106 -18.44 -13.39 -2.47
N ARG A 107 -18.28 -12.51 -3.47
CA ARG A 107 -19.39 -11.98 -4.26
C ARG A 107 -19.08 -12.26 -5.72
N GLN A 108 -19.21 -13.53 -6.11
CA GLN A 108 -19.24 -13.92 -7.53
C GLN A 108 -19.69 -15.38 -7.71
N ALA A 109 -20.79 -15.79 -7.07
CA ALA A 109 -21.49 -17.04 -7.39
C ALA A 109 -23.01 -16.85 -7.63
N GLU A 110 -23.51 -15.62 -7.62
CA GLU A 110 -24.86 -15.29 -8.10
C GLU A 110 -24.75 -14.38 -9.32
N LYS A 111 -24.04 -14.85 -10.37
CA LYS A 111 -24.40 -14.44 -11.72
C LYS A 111 -25.71 -15.16 -12.03
N ASN A 112 -26.83 -14.51 -11.71
CA ASN A 112 -28.04 -14.74 -12.50
C ASN A 112 -27.64 -14.42 -13.93
N SER A 113 -27.51 -15.48 -14.73
CA SER A 113 -27.29 -15.42 -16.16
C SER A 113 -28.48 -14.70 -16.79
N SER A 114 -28.39 -13.38 -16.97
CA SER A 114 -29.25 -12.67 -17.92
C SER A 114 -28.70 -12.96 -19.32
N GLY A 115 -28.94 -14.19 -19.78
CA GLY A 115 -28.87 -14.52 -21.19
C GLY A 115 -30.05 -13.86 -21.86
N GLU A 116 -29.77 -12.90 -22.74
CA GLU A 116 -30.70 -12.52 -23.79
C GLU A 116 -31.11 -13.78 -24.54
N ASN A 117 -32.39 -14.13 -24.47
CA ASN A 117 -33.08 -14.84 -25.55
C ASN A 117 -34.58 -14.57 -25.41
N ASN A 118 -35.09 -13.85 -26.39
CA ASN A 118 -36.51 -13.63 -26.63
C ASN A 118 -37.23 -14.96 -26.81
N SER A 119 -38.31 -15.19 -26.07
CA SER A 119 -39.46 -15.90 -26.61
C SER A 119 -40.75 -15.51 -25.90
N VAL A 120 -41.76 -15.31 -26.74
CA VAL A 120 -43.11 -14.85 -26.48
C VAL A 120 -43.97 -16.05 -26.11
N GLU A 121 -44.62 -16.04 -24.94
CA GLU A 121 -46.03 -16.43 -24.72
C GLU A 121 -46.38 -16.46 -23.20
N PRO A 122 -47.58 -16.00 -22.78
CA PRO A 122 -47.94 -15.91 -21.36
C PRO A 122 -48.82 -17.08 -20.91
N ARG A 123 -48.49 -17.75 -19.80
CA ARG A 123 -49.40 -18.59 -18.94
C ARG A 123 -48.62 -18.98 -17.68
N LYS A 124 -49.15 -19.08 -16.46
CA LYS A 124 -50.51 -19.00 -15.89
C LYS A 124 -50.33 -18.79 -14.37
N LYS A 125 -51.18 -17.98 -13.74
CA LYS A 125 -51.38 -17.99 -12.29
C LYS A 125 -51.84 -19.39 -11.85
N ILE A 126 -51.19 -19.96 -10.84
CA ILE A 126 -51.76 -21.04 -10.02
C ILE A 126 -51.59 -20.65 -8.54
N ARG A 127 -52.74 -20.71 -7.86
CA ARG A 127 -53.14 -20.44 -6.46
C ARG A 127 -52.08 -20.79 -5.40
N GLU A 128 -51.90 -19.97 -4.35
CA GLU A 128 -52.75 -19.83 -3.15
C GLU A 128 -52.89 -21.12 -2.32
N ASP A 129 -52.56 -20.94 -1.03
CA ASP A 129 -52.91 -21.75 0.15
C ASP A 129 -52.02 -22.94 0.56
N ALA A 130 -51.10 -22.66 1.50
CA ALA A 130 -50.89 -23.50 2.70
C ALA A 130 -50.21 -22.69 3.81
N LYS A 131 -51.02 -22.20 4.77
CA LYS A 131 -50.57 -21.70 6.09
C LYS A 131 -50.10 -22.86 6.97
N LYS A 132 -49.23 -22.51 7.95
CA LYS A 132 -48.76 -23.23 9.16
C LYS A 132 -47.35 -23.82 8.99
N ASN A 133 -46.32 -23.51 9.78
CA ASN A 133 -46.18 -22.80 11.05
C ASN A 133 -44.76 -22.21 11.10
N SER A 134 -44.58 -20.98 11.58
CA SER A 134 -43.30 -20.57 12.20
C SER A 134 -43.54 -19.41 13.15
N PRO A 135 -43.26 -19.55 14.47
CA PRO A 135 -43.23 -18.43 15.38
C PRO A 135 -41.84 -17.80 15.31
N ASP A 136 -41.75 -16.57 14.82
CA ASP A 136 -40.80 -15.60 15.37
C ASP A 136 -41.18 -14.20 14.91
N LYS A 137 -41.72 -13.44 15.87
CA LYS A 137 -41.84 -11.99 15.80
C LYS A 137 -40.42 -11.44 15.88
N TYR A 138 -40.03 -10.58 14.94
CA TYR A 138 -39.58 -9.20 15.13
C TYR A 138 -38.87 -8.73 13.85
N ILE A 139 -39.15 -7.49 13.45
CA ILE A 139 -38.58 -6.71 12.33
C ILE A 139 -39.33 -6.82 10.99
N GLN A 140 -40.45 -6.08 10.90
CA GLN A 140 -40.77 -5.22 9.75
C GLN A 140 -41.08 -3.85 10.35
N ASP A 141 -40.31 -2.82 10.00
CA ASP A 141 -40.74 -1.72 9.11
C ASP A 141 -39.51 -0.78 9.03
N GLN A 142 -39.03 -0.20 7.93
CA GLN A 142 -39.47 0.01 6.55
C GLN A 142 -38.20 0.24 5.71
N TYR A 143 -38.11 -0.37 4.54
CA TYR A 143 -37.26 0.07 3.44
C TYR A 143 -38.19 0.38 2.26
N ASN A 144 -38.21 1.64 1.82
CA ASN A 144 -38.28 2.11 0.42
C ASN A 144 -38.34 3.65 0.48
N GLN A 145 -37.21 4.30 0.21
CA GLN A 145 -36.87 5.01 -1.05
C GLN A 145 -37.52 6.40 -1.15
N ASP A 146 -36.68 7.43 -1.14
CA ASP A 146 -36.80 8.48 -2.16
C ASP A 146 -35.47 9.20 -2.43
N GLN A 147 -35.35 9.65 -3.69
CA GLN A 147 -34.15 10.11 -4.39
C GLN A 147 -33.93 11.64 -4.32
N ASN A 148 -32.71 12.07 -4.71
CA ASN A 148 -32.33 13.38 -5.28
C ASN A 148 -31.93 14.57 -4.37
N ASN A 149 -30.62 14.69 -4.11
CA ASN A 149 -29.73 15.90 -4.14
C ASN A 149 -30.05 17.18 -3.30
N PRO A 150 -29.04 18.06 -3.06
CA PRO A 150 -28.31 18.23 -1.80
C PRO A 150 -28.77 19.41 -0.93
N PRO A 151 -28.42 19.43 0.37
CA PRO A 151 -28.12 20.69 1.04
C PRO A 151 -26.75 20.66 1.72
N SER A 152 -25.89 21.62 1.37
CA SER A 152 -24.91 22.16 2.33
C SER A 152 -25.63 23.17 3.25
N PRO A 153 -25.06 23.56 4.39
CA PRO A 153 -24.63 22.79 5.55
C PRO A 153 -25.46 23.19 6.81
N PRO A 154 -25.51 22.39 7.89
CA PRO A 154 -25.60 22.93 9.23
C PRO A 154 -24.17 23.16 9.73
N THR A 155 -23.82 24.42 9.99
CA THR A 155 -22.58 24.85 10.65
C THR A 155 -22.58 24.36 12.10
N GLY A 156 -22.29 23.09 12.29
CA GLY A 156 -21.78 22.50 13.52
C GLY A 156 -20.44 21.87 13.21
N GLU A 157 -19.48 21.92 14.14
CA GLU A 157 -18.21 21.23 13.95
C GLU A 157 -18.48 19.74 13.66
N PRO A 158 -17.85 19.16 12.62
CA PRO A 158 -18.04 17.75 12.30
C PRO A 158 -17.66 16.89 13.51
N ALA A 159 -18.39 15.78 13.70
CA ALA A 159 -18.13 14.90 14.84
C ALA A 159 -16.66 14.42 14.84
N PRO A 160 -16.02 14.21 16.01
CA PRO A 160 -14.60 13.84 16.07
C PRO A 160 -14.21 12.62 15.20
N ALA A 161 -15.08 11.62 15.11
CA ALA A 161 -14.85 10.45 14.25
C ALA A 161 -14.93 10.76 12.75
N GLU A 162 -15.75 11.74 12.37
CA GLU A 162 -15.86 12.25 11.00
C GLU A 162 -14.59 13.02 10.61
N VAL A 163 -14.04 13.83 11.51
CA VAL A 163 -12.75 14.52 11.32
C VAL A 163 -11.64 13.52 11.00
N VAL A 164 -11.51 12.47 11.83
CA VAL A 164 -10.46 11.44 11.64
C VAL A 164 -10.63 10.69 10.31
N LEU A 165 -11.85 10.32 9.94
CA LEU A 165 -12.09 9.59 8.69
C LEU A 165 -11.87 10.48 7.46
N ASN A 166 -12.35 11.72 7.50
CA ASN A 166 -12.13 12.69 6.43
C ASN A 166 -10.64 12.96 6.24
N TYR A 167 -9.88 13.04 7.33
CA TYR A 167 -8.43 13.18 7.27
C TYR A 167 -7.76 12.00 6.55
N LEU A 168 -8.13 10.75 6.86
CA LEU A 168 -7.63 9.58 6.14
C LEU A 168 -7.97 9.65 4.64
N ASN A 169 -9.20 9.98 4.29
CA ASN A 169 -9.62 10.09 2.88
C ASN A 169 -8.81 11.17 2.14
N VAL A 170 -8.59 12.33 2.76
CA VAL A 170 -7.76 13.41 2.20
C VAL A 170 -6.30 12.97 2.05
N ALA A 171 -5.73 12.31 3.07
CA ALA A 171 -4.35 11.83 3.02
C ALA A 171 -4.14 10.85 1.85
N LEU A 172 -5.08 9.93 1.62
CA LEU A 172 -5.04 8.99 0.50
C LEU A 172 -5.23 9.66 -0.85
N ALA A 173 -6.13 10.65 -0.96
CA ALA A 173 -6.33 11.40 -2.19
C ALA A 173 -5.08 12.23 -2.57
N ASN A 174 -4.45 12.89 -1.59
CA ASN A 174 -3.22 13.65 -1.79
C ASN A 174 -2.06 12.74 -2.19
N LEU A 175 -1.96 11.55 -1.59
CA LEU A 175 -0.94 10.58 -1.95
C LEU A 175 -1.12 10.07 -3.38
N ALA A 176 -2.35 9.70 -3.78
CA ALA A 176 -2.63 9.27 -5.14
C ALA A 176 -2.23 10.36 -6.16
N GLU A 177 -2.55 11.63 -5.87
CA GLU A 177 -2.14 12.76 -6.70
C GLU A 177 -0.61 12.88 -6.81
N GLN A 178 0.13 12.72 -5.70
CA GLN A 178 1.60 12.71 -5.70
C GLN A 178 2.21 11.56 -6.52
N LEU A 179 1.50 10.43 -6.60
CA LEU A 179 1.93 9.24 -7.36
C LEU A 179 1.45 9.26 -8.81
N GLY A 180 0.65 10.25 -9.22
CA GLY A 180 0.01 10.27 -10.54
C GLY A 180 -1.05 9.18 -10.71
N GLU A 181 -1.58 8.66 -9.60
CA GLU A 181 -2.57 7.60 -9.56
C GLU A 181 -4.01 8.15 -9.53
N ARG A 182 -4.96 7.30 -9.87
CA ARG A 182 -6.38 7.64 -9.76
C ARG A 182 -6.76 7.86 -8.30
N LYS A 183 -7.42 8.98 -8.00
CA LYS A 183 -7.95 9.26 -6.66
C LYS A 183 -8.85 8.11 -6.17
N PRO A 184 -8.60 7.57 -4.96
CA PRO A 184 -9.39 6.48 -4.43
C PRO A 184 -10.80 6.95 -4.05
N VAL A 185 -11.73 6.01 -4.03
CA VAL A 185 -13.06 6.26 -3.45
C VAL A 185 -12.89 6.30 -1.93
N GLY A 186 -13.29 7.41 -1.31
CA GLY A 186 -13.18 7.58 0.14
C GLY A 186 -14.07 6.61 0.93
N TYR A 187 -13.68 6.34 2.16
CA TYR A 187 -14.45 5.53 3.09
C TYR A 187 -15.62 6.33 3.69
N SER A 188 -16.74 5.66 3.91
CA SER A 188 -17.90 6.23 4.62
C SER A 188 -17.81 5.99 6.14
N LEU A 189 -18.38 6.88 6.94
CA LEU A 189 -18.25 6.85 8.40
C LEU A 189 -19.02 5.71 9.07
N LYS A 190 -20.23 5.40 8.57
CA LYS A 190 -21.18 4.50 9.23
C LYS A 190 -20.58 3.15 9.67
N PRO A 191 -19.78 2.43 8.86
CA PRO A 191 -19.20 1.13 9.26
C PRO A 191 -18.09 1.24 10.31
N TRP A 192 -17.47 2.42 10.45
CA TRP A 192 -16.23 2.61 11.21
C TRP A 192 -16.37 3.53 12.42
N ALA A 193 -17.49 4.26 12.53
CA ALA A 193 -17.75 5.24 13.58
C ALA A 193 -17.43 4.68 14.98
N LYS A 194 -17.93 3.48 15.32
CA LYS A 194 -17.69 2.86 16.63
C LYS A 194 -16.19 2.63 16.91
N ASN A 195 -15.44 2.14 15.92
CA ASN A 195 -14.02 1.85 16.09
C ASN A 195 -13.21 3.14 16.25
N ILE A 196 -13.47 4.13 15.39
CA ILE A 196 -12.79 5.42 15.42
C ILE A 196 -13.09 6.14 16.74
N THR A 197 -14.36 6.23 17.14
CA THR A 197 -14.75 6.84 18.43
C THR A 197 -14.09 6.14 19.61
N ALA A 198 -13.98 4.80 19.60
CA ALA A 198 -13.27 4.07 20.65
C ALA A 198 -11.77 4.40 20.68
N ARG A 199 -11.11 4.58 19.52
CA ARG A 199 -9.69 4.99 19.48
C ARG A 199 -9.50 6.41 20.01
N ILE A 200 -10.41 7.32 19.67
CA ILE A 200 -10.40 8.69 20.18
C ILE A 200 -10.58 8.71 21.69
N ALA A 201 -11.50 7.91 22.24
CA ALA A 201 -11.73 7.82 23.68
C ALA A 201 -10.54 7.24 24.47
N GLU A 202 -9.76 6.35 23.85
CA GLU A 202 -8.53 5.80 24.43
C GLU A 202 -7.31 6.71 24.26
N SER A 203 -7.39 7.74 23.41
CA SER A 203 -6.28 8.64 23.08
C SER A 203 -6.81 10.05 22.80
N SER A 204 -6.73 10.51 21.55
CA SER A 204 -7.28 11.77 21.10
C SER A 204 -7.53 11.76 19.59
N VAL A 205 -8.16 12.82 19.07
CA VAL A 205 -8.25 13.05 17.63
C VAL A 205 -6.85 13.20 17.03
N ALA A 206 -5.98 14.01 17.66
CA ALA A 206 -4.62 14.27 17.17
C ALA A 206 -3.79 12.98 17.06
N ASP A 207 -3.91 12.09 18.04
CA ASP A 207 -3.23 10.79 18.05
C ASP A 207 -3.72 9.89 16.91
N CYS A 208 -5.03 9.87 16.67
CA CYS A 208 -5.61 9.16 15.52
C CYS A 208 -5.07 9.68 14.19
N LEU A 209 -4.96 11.01 14.02
CA LEU A 209 -4.40 11.62 12.81
C LEU A 209 -2.92 11.26 12.64
N GLN A 210 -2.14 11.26 13.72
CA GLN A 210 -0.73 10.88 13.67
C GLN A 210 -0.53 9.41 13.28
N VAL A 211 -1.39 8.50 13.76
CA VAL A 211 -1.36 7.09 13.33
C VAL A 211 -1.67 6.97 11.84
N VAL A 212 -2.63 7.74 11.32
CA VAL A 212 -2.90 7.81 9.88
C VAL A 212 -1.67 8.29 9.11
N ASP A 213 -1.07 9.42 9.51
CA ASP A 213 0.14 9.96 8.90
C ASP A 213 1.27 8.93 8.85
N TYR A 214 1.53 8.27 9.98
CA TYR A 214 2.58 7.25 10.09
C TYR A 214 2.35 6.10 9.13
N LEU A 215 1.13 5.57 9.07
CA LEU A 215 0.83 4.43 8.20
C LEU A 215 0.86 4.83 6.73
N VAL A 216 0.35 6.00 6.37
CA VAL A 216 0.46 6.56 5.02
C VAL A 216 1.94 6.74 4.63
N ALA A 217 2.78 7.23 5.54
CA ALA A 217 4.22 7.35 5.31
C ALA A 217 4.91 5.97 5.19
N LYS A 218 4.44 4.96 5.92
CA LYS A 218 5.02 3.61 5.95
C LYS A 218 4.65 2.77 4.74
N TRP A 219 3.40 2.84 4.30
CA TRP A 219 2.80 1.90 3.37
C TRP A 219 2.22 2.54 2.12
N GLY A 220 2.03 3.86 2.10
CA GLY A 220 1.36 4.53 0.99
C GLY A 220 2.08 4.38 -0.35
N ARG A 221 3.40 4.24 -0.33
CA ARG A 221 4.23 4.07 -1.54
C ARG A 221 4.69 2.63 -1.75
N ASP A 222 4.04 1.70 -1.07
CA ASP A 222 4.29 0.27 -1.20
C ASP A 222 3.08 -0.35 -1.90
N GLU A 223 3.29 -0.86 -3.12
CA GLU A 223 2.23 -1.41 -3.98
C GLU A 223 1.40 -2.50 -3.30
N LYS A 224 2.01 -3.24 -2.36
CA LYS A 224 1.35 -4.36 -1.65
C LYS A 224 0.73 -3.89 -0.35
N MET A 225 1.35 -2.94 0.34
CA MET A 225 0.90 -2.53 1.67
C MET A 225 -0.12 -1.38 1.63
N CYS A 226 -0.24 -0.63 0.53
CA CYS A 226 -1.15 0.52 0.44
C CYS A 226 -2.62 0.13 0.62
N GLU A 227 -3.03 -1.09 0.24
CA GLU A 227 -4.40 -1.60 0.43
C GLU A 227 -4.82 -1.69 1.91
N TYR A 228 -3.85 -1.80 2.81
CA TYR A 228 -4.08 -1.87 4.25
C TYR A 228 -4.32 -0.51 4.89
N LEU A 229 -4.23 0.60 4.15
CA LEU A 229 -4.57 1.95 4.60
C LEU A 229 -6.09 2.18 4.66
N ALA A 230 -6.78 1.29 5.37
CA ALA A 230 -8.24 1.29 5.53
C ALA A 230 -8.63 1.43 7.00
N PRO A 231 -9.80 2.05 7.31
CA PRO A 231 -10.26 2.20 8.69
C PRO A 231 -10.32 0.90 9.48
N LYS A 232 -10.69 -0.21 8.82
CA LYS A 232 -10.73 -1.56 9.41
C LYS A 232 -9.37 -1.97 9.98
N THR A 233 -8.29 -1.64 9.28
CA THR A 233 -6.92 -1.99 9.69
C THR A 233 -6.40 -0.99 10.70
N ILE A 234 -6.57 0.31 10.43
CA ILE A 234 -5.98 1.39 11.23
C ILE A 234 -6.63 1.46 12.62
N PHE A 235 -7.96 1.42 12.69
CA PHE A 235 -8.71 1.68 13.93
C PHE A 235 -9.19 0.40 14.63
N ARG A 236 -8.74 -0.78 14.20
CA ARG A 236 -8.90 -2.01 15.01
C ARG A 236 -8.06 -1.86 16.28
N GLN A 237 -8.63 -2.25 17.43
CA GLN A 237 -8.01 -2.05 18.74
C GLN A 237 -6.55 -2.52 18.82
N SER A 238 -6.26 -3.76 18.44
CA SER A 238 -4.91 -4.32 18.48
C SER A 238 -3.93 -3.58 17.58
N ASN A 239 -4.38 -3.17 16.38
CA ASN A 239 -3.52 -2.54 15.39
C ASN A 239 -3.20 -1.12 15.81
N PHE A 240 -4.21 -0.39 16.28
CA PHE A 240 -4.02 0.96 16.81
C PHE A 240 -3.08 0.96 18.02
N ALA A 241 -3.26 0.01 18.95
CA ALA A 241 -2.37 -0.14 20.11
C ALA A 241 -0.91 -0.43 19.71
N ASP A 242 -0.68 -1.17 18.61
CA ASP A 242 0.67 -1.43 18.08
C ASP A 242 1.25 -0.21 17.34
N TYR A 243 0.44 0.50 16.56
CA TYR A 243 0.92 1.60 15.71
C TYR A 243 1.02 2.95 16.42
N PHE A 244 0.25 3.20 17.47
CA PHE A 244 0.32 4.46 18.22
C PHE A 244 1.70 4.77 18.83
N PRO A 245 2.37 3.85 19.57
CA PRO A 245 3.72 4.11 20.05
C PRO A 245 4.73 4.27 18.90
N LYS A 246 4.56 3.52 17.79
CA LYS A 246 5.42 3.61 16.60
C LYS A 246 5.25 4.96 15.89
N SER A 247 4.03 5.48 15.81
CA SER A 247 3.75 6.78 15.19
C SER A 247 4.37 7.92 16.03
N THR A 248 4.38 7.79 17.35
CA THR A 248 5.01 8.76 18.26
C THR A 248 6.53 8.78 18.10
N ALA A 249 7.17 7.60 18.06
CA ALA A 249 8.59 7.49 17.77
C ALA A 249 8.93 8.02 16.38
N TRP A 250 8.11 7.72 15.37
CA TRP A 250 8.26 8.22 14.01
C TRP A 250 8.17 9.75 13.92
N ALA A 251 7.21 10.36 14.62
CA ALA A 251 7.05 11.81 14.68
C ALA A 251 8.26 12.47 15.33
N SER A 252 8.77 11.89 16.43
CA SER A 252 9.99 12.36 17.12
C SER A 252 11.25 12.27 16.24
N ASN A 253 11.25 11.37 15.25
CA ASN A 253 12.34 11.20 14.28
C ASN A 253 12.17 12.06 13.01
N GLY A 254 11.34 13.09 13.04
CA GLY A 254 11.19 14.04 11.93
C GLY A 254 10.34 13.52 10.78
N LYS A 255 9.43 12.58 11.06
CA LYS A 255 8.40 12.08 10.13
C LYS A 255 8.96 11.57 8.77
N PRO A 256 9.94 10.64 8.76
CA PRO A 256 10.47 10.08 7.51
C PRO A 256 9.39 9.36 6.69
N ILE A 257 9.58 9.28 5.38
CA ILE A 257 8.68 8.59 4.44
C ILE A 257 9.35 7.29 4.00
N CYS A 258 8.62 6.18 4.00
CA CYS A 258 9.10 4.92 3.48
C CYS A 258 9.00 4.90 1.95
N VAL A 259 10.12 4.72 1.26
CA VAL A 259 10.20 4.59 -0.20
C VAL A 259 11.01 3.34 -0.50
N ASN A 260 10.42 2.39 -1.23
CA ASN A 260 11.04 1.10 -1.56
C ASN A 260 11.59 0.36 -0.32
N GLY A 261 10.81 0.36 0.77
CA GLY A 261 11.18 -0.30 2.04
C GLY A 261 12.22 0.44 2.89
N LYS A 262 12.68 1.64 2.50
CA LYS A 262 13.64 2.43 3.24
C LYS A 262 13.03 3.74 3.74
N TRP A 263 13.28 4.07 5.01
CA TRP A 263 12.89 5.36 5.58
C TRP A 263 13.82 6.47 5.08
N VAL A 264 13.22 7.47 4.43
CA VAL A 264 13.89 8.62 3.82
C VAL A 264 13.33 9.89 4.44
N LYS A 265 14.18 10.86 4.78
CA LYS A 265 13.70 12.13 5.37
C LYS A 265 12.84 12.89 4.33
N PRO A 266 11.79 13.63 4.75
CA PRO A 266 10.97 14.39 3.80
C PRO A 266 11.77 15.38 2.96
N SER A 267 12.79 16.00 3.57
CA SER A 267 13.73 16.90 2.87
C SER A 267 14.52 16.21 1.76
N GLU A 268 14.86 14.94 1.92
CA GLU A 268 15.57 14.17 0.89
C GLU A 268 14.62 13.77 -0.25
N VAL A 269 13.36 13.41 0.04
CA VAL A 269 12.34 13.18 -1.00
C VAL A 269 12.08 14.46 -1.79
N ALA A 270 11.94 15.60 -1.09
CA ALA A 270 11.77 16.91 -1.72
C ALA A 270 12.96 17.27 -2.64
N LYS A 271 14.20 16.99 -2.20
CA LYS A 271 15.39 17.14 -3.03
C LYS A 271 15.31 16.27 -4.29
N ARG A 272 14.96 14.99 -4.18
CA ARG A 272 14.84 14.09 -5.35
C ARG A 272 13.83 14.59 -6.39
N LEU A 273 12.70 15.16 -5.96
CA LEU A 273 11.67 15.71 -6.86
C LEU A 273 12.18 16.91 -7.68
N ILE A 274 13.11 17.69 -7.13
CA ILE A 274 13.67 18.87 -7.80
C ILE A 274 15.01 18.59 -8.50
N THR A 275 15.59 17.40 -8.34
CA THR A 275 16.84 17.00 -9.01
C THR A 275 16.57 16.59 -10.45
N PRO A 276 17.03 17.34 -11.47
CA PRO A 276 17.03 16.88 -12.85
C PRO A 276 18.06 15.76 -13.07
N THR A 277 17.90 14.96 -14.13
CA THR A 277 18.90 13.97 -14.53
C THR A 277 20.12 14.65 -15.18
N VAL A 278 21.27 13.97 -15.17
CA VAL A 278 22.49 14.49 -15.81
C VAL A 278 22.28 14.56 -17.34
N GLU A 279 21.55 13.61 -17.90
CA GLU A 279 21.20 13.53 -19.32
C GLU A 279 20.31 14.70 -19.75
N GLU A 280 19.26 15.01 -18.99
CA GLU A 280 18.42 16.19 -19.27
C GLU A 280 19.23 17.49 -19.21
N ALA A 281 20.09 17.63 -18.20
CA ALA A 281 20.95 18.79 -18.06
C ALA A 281 21.98 18.88 -19.20
N LYS A 282 22.52 17.75 -19.66
CA LYS A 282 23.43 17.65 -20.80
C LYS A 282 22.73 18.09 -22.10
N ASP A 283 21.53 17.59 -22.37
CA ASP A 283 20.78 17.93 -23.58
C ASP A 283 20.45 19.42 -23.63
N LEU A 284 20.04 19.99 -22.50
CA LEU A 284 19.80 21.42 -22.38
C LEU A 284 21.11 22.23 -22.51
N PHE A 285 22.20 21.76 -21.91
CA PHE A 285 23.52 22.37 -22.04
C PHE A 285 23.99 22.40 -23.50
N GLN A 286 23.82 21.31 -24.24
CA GLN A 286 24.15 21.25 -25.67
C GLN A 286 23.30 22.23 -26.47
N LYS A 287 21.98 22.32 -26.22
CA LYS A 287 21.12 23.35 -26.83
C LYS A 287 21.62 24.75 -26.54
N VAL A 288 22.09 25.03 -25.31
CA VAL A 288 22.65 26.33 -24.94
C VAL A 288 23.94 26.63 -25.71
N LEU A 289 24.81 25.64 -25.94
CA LEU A 289 26.01 25.80 -26.77
C LEU A 289 25.66 26.03 -28.24
N SER A 290 24.76 25.21 -28.79
CA SER A 290 24.33 25.28 -30.19
C SER A 290 23.48 26.52 -30.51
N SER A 291 22.80 27.09 -29.51
CA SER A 291 21.88 28.21 -29.73
C SER A 291 22.58 29.44 -30.32
N GLY A 292 23.89 29.65 -30.10
CA GLY A 292 24.69 30.66 -30.84
C GLY A 292 24.15 32.10 -30.83
N GLY A 293 23.15 32.43 -29.99
CA GLY A 293 22.43 33.71 -30.00
C GLY A 293 21.02 33.69 -30.63
N PHE A 294 20.59 32.59 -31.26
CA PHE A 294 19.24 32.43 -31.82
C PHE A 294 18.32 31.63 -30.89
N GLY A 295 17.37 32.35 -30.29
CA GLY A 295 16.31 31.79 -29.45
C GLY A 295 16.74 31.46 -28.03
N ASN A 296 15.83 31.65 -27.07
CA ASN A 296 16.05 31.27 -25.68
C ASN A 296 15.91 29.73 -25.53
N PRO A 297 16.99 28.97 -25.24
CA PRO A 297 16.92 27.51 -25.08
C PRO A 297 16.08 27.08 -23.87
N PHE A 298 15.75 28.01 -22.97
CA PHE A 298 14.94 27.79 -21.77
C PHE A 298 13.46 28.16 -21.95
N LYS A 299 13.03 28.63 -23.13
CA LYS A 299 11.68 29.18 -23.36
C LYS A 299 10.51 28.23 -23.05
N HIS A 300 10.78 26.92 -23.03
CA HIS A 300 9.78 25.88 -22.76
C HIS A 300 9.72 25.46 -21.29
N LEU A 301 10.57 26.02 -20.43
CA LEU A 301 10.60 25.68 -19.02
C LEU A 301 9.68 26.61 -18.21
N ASP A 302 8.82 26.00 -17.41
CA ASP A 302 8.00 26.71 -16.43
C ASP A 302 8.80 26.93 -15.15
N PHE A 303 9.23 28.18 -14.91
CA PHE A 303 10.05 28.54 -13.75
C PHE A 303 9.28 28.73 -12.45
N SER A 304 7.95 28.56 -12.45
CA SER A 304 7.21 28.34 -11.20
C SER A 304 7.60 27.00 -10.54
N GLN A 305 8.09 26.05 -11.34
CA GLN A 305 8.58 24.77 -10.86
C GLN A 305 10.03 24.87 -10.43
N LYS A 306 10.28 24.61 -9.14
CA LYS A 306 11.61 24.66 -8.53
C LYS A 306 12.65 23.76 -9.22
N ARG A 307 12.21 22.61 -9.74
CA ARG A 307 13.03 21.72 -10.57
C ARG A 307 13.63 22.43 -11.78
N ASN A 308 12.85 23.25 -12.48
CA ASN A 308 13.28 23.96 -13.66
C ASN A 308 14.25 25.10 -13.31
N VAL A 309 14.06 25.73 -12.14
CA VAL A 309 15.04 26.68 -11.57
C VAL A 309 16.37 25.98 -11.29
N VAL A 310 16.37 24.81 -10.64
CA VAL A 310 17.57 23.99 -10.39
C VAL A 310 18.27 23.64 -11.71
N LEU A 311 17.52 23.13 -12.69
CA LEU A 311 18.02 22.75 -14.01
C LEU A 311 18.70 23.92 -14.73
N TYR A 312 18.07 25.11 -14.72
CA TYR A 312 18.65 26.32 -15.31
C TYR A 312 19.98 26.69 -14.64
N HIS A 313 20.01 26.80 -13.31
CA HIS A 313 21.22 27.20 -12.59
C HIS A 313 22.35 26.19 -12.76
N ALA A 314 22.06 24.89 -12.75
CA ALA A 314 23.06 23.86 -12.99
C ALA A 314 23.70 23.98 -14.39
N VAL A 315 22.88 24.19 -15.43
CA VAL A 315 23.34 24.34 -16.81
C VAL A 315 24.14 25.63 -17.02
N ILE A 316 23.67 26.76 -16.49
CA ILE A 316 24.36 28.05 -16.61
C ILE A 316 25.68 28.06 -15.84
N ASN A 317 25.71 27.53 -14.60
CA ASN A 317 26.95 27.42 -13.83
C ASN A 317 27.96 26.50 -14.51
N THR A 318 27.51 25.39 -15.09
CA THR A 318 28.36 24.52 -15.90
C THR A 318 28.93 25.27 -17.10
N LYS A 319 28.11 26.03 -17.83
CA LYS A 319 28.57 26.84 -18.98
C LYS A 319 29.62 27.85 -18.57
N ASN A 320 29.43 28.53 -17.45
CA ASN A 320 30.35 29.52 -16.93
C ASN A 320 31.71 28.92 -16.54
N LYS A 321 31.74 27.65 -16.10
CA LYS A 321 32.97 26.92 -15.78
C LYS A 321 33.77 26.45 -17.01
N ARG A 322 33.15 26.40 -18.19
CA ARG A 322 33.79 25.97 -19.45
C ARG A 322 34.58 24.65 -19.31
N PRO A 323 33.96 23.57 -18.82
CA PRO A 323 34.66 22.30 -18.63
C PRO A 323 35.10 21.70 -19.96
N LEU A 324 36.15 20.87 -19.92
CA LEU A 324 36.51 20.01 -21.04
C LEU A 324 35.37 19.01 -21.32
N GLU A 325 35.24 18.57 -22.57
CA GLU A 325 34.16 17.65 -22.98
C GLU A 325 34.13 16.36 -22.15
N ARG A 326 35.31 15.79 -21.84
CA ARG A 326 35.48 14.60 -20.99
C ARG A 326 35.03 14.82 -19.53
N GLU A 327 35.01 16.06 -19.06
CA GLU A 327 34.65 16.46 -17.68
C GLU A 327 33.22 17.02 -17.60
N MET A 328 32.55 17.25 -18.74
CA MET A 328 31.23 17.87 -18.80
C MET A 328 30.21 17.17 -17.91
N LEU A 329 30.12 15.84 -17.97
CA LEU A 329 29.12 15.07 -17.19
C LEU A 329 29.38 15.15 -15.68
N SER A 330 30.65 15.09 -15.26
CA SER A 330 31.00 15.17 -13.84
C SER A 330 30.77 16.57 -13.28
N VAL A 331 31.05 17.61 -14.07
CA VAL A 331 30.76 19.00 -13.69
C VAL A 331 29.26 19.26 -13.65
N LEU A 332 28.48 18.78 -14.62
CA LEU A 332 27.01 18.86 -14.61
C LEU A 332 26.44 18.19 -13.35
N ALA A 333 26.85 16.96 -13.06
CA ALA A 333 26.40 16.24 -11.87
C ALA A 333 26.70 17.01 -10.57
N LYS A 334 27.89 17.63 -10.49
CA LYS A 334 28.27 18.47 -9.35
C LYS A 334 27.41 19.73 -9.25
N GLU A 335 27.17 20.42 -10.36
CA GLU A 335 26.36 21.64 -10.37
C GLU A 335 24.88 21.38 -10.09
N ILE A 336 24.34 20.23 -10.54
CA ILE A 336 23.02 19.77 -10.14
C ILE A 336 22.96 19.59 -8.62
N GLY A 337 23.92 18.89 -8.03
CA GLY A 337 23.99 18.70 -6.57
C GLY A 337 24.02 20.03 -5.81
N ASN A 338 24.91 20.94 -6.21
CA ASN A 338 25.04 22.27 -5.61
C ASN A 338 23.73 23.09 -5.71
N ALA A 339 23.07 23.05 -6.88
CA ALA A 339 21.82 23.77 -7.13
C ALA A 339 20.67 23.19 -6.29
N VAL A 340 20.58 21.86 -6.15
CA VAL A 340 19.59 21.19 -5.30
C VAL A 340 19.79 21.54 -3.81
N GLU A 341 21.03 21.57 -3.34
CA GLU A 341 21.34 21.95 -1.94
C GLU A 341 20.97 23.40 -1.62
N ASN A 342 21.04 24.29 -2.60
CA ASN A 342 20.75 25.72 -2.45
C ASN A 342 19.40 26.12 -3.06
N ALA A 343 18.52 25.16 -3.37
CA ALA A 343 17.33 25.42 -4.17
C ALA A 343 16.37 26.47 -3.56
N ASP A 344 16.33 26.61 -2.24
CA ASP A 344 15.54 27.64 -1.54
C ASP A 344 16.06 29.07 -1.77
N ARG A 345 17.33 29.22 -2.17
CA ARG A 345 18.01 30.50 -2.40
C ARG A 345 18.14 30.87 -3.88
N LEU A 346 17.80 29.95 -4.78
CA LEU A 346 17.89 30.18 -6.22
C LEU A 346 16.69 31.00 -6.69
N ASN A 347 16.99 32.12 -7.35
CA ASN A 347 15.96 32.94 -7.98
C ASN A 347 15.62 32.41 -9.38
N PRO A 348 14.34 32.43 -9.78
CA PRO A 348 13.95 32.20 -11.18
C PRO A 348 14.68 33.16 -12.12
N PRO A 349 15.12 32.70 -13.31
CA PRO A 349 15.68 33.59 -14.30
C PRO A 349 14.63 34.55 -14.85
N MET A 350 14.98 35.83 -14.92
CA MET A 350 14.18 36.84 -15.61
C MET A 350 14.62 36.88 -17.07
N PHE A 351 13.75 36.47 -17.98
CA PHE A 351 13.93 36.73 -19.41
C PHE A 351 13.16 38.00 -19.74
N ASN A 352 13.84 39.04 -20.20
CA ASN A 352 13.14 40.18 -20.79
C ASN A 352 12.35 39.66 -21.98
N SER A 353 11.03 39.74 -21.91
CA SER A 353 10.15 39.61 -23.07
C SER A 353 10.50 40.77 -24.01
N GLY A 354 11.50 40.53 -24.86
CA GLY A 354 11.81 41.40 -25.98
C GLY A 354 10.54 41.55 -26.81
N ALA A 355 10.11 42.80 -26.96
CA ALA A 355 8.93 43.20 -27.70
C ALA A 355 8.79 42.39 -28.99
N GLU A 356 7.65 41.72 -29.14
CA GLU A 356 7.11 41.42 -30.45
C GLU A 356 7.02 42.76 -31.21
N LYS A 357 7.88 42.92 -32.19
CA LYS A 357 7.79 43.95 -33.23
C LYS A 357 7.84 43.25 -34.57
#